data_AF-A0A1Z5KQG0-F1
#
_entry.id   AF-A0A1Z5KQG0-F1
#
_cell.length_a   1.000
_cell.length_b   1.000
_cell.length_c   1.000
_cell.angle_alpha   90.00
_cell.angle_beta   90.00
_cell.angle_gamma   90.00
#
_symmetry.space_group_name_H-M   'P 1'
#
loop_
_entity.id
_entity.type
_entity.pdbx_description
1 polymer ?
#
loop_
_entity_poly.entity_id
_entity_poly.type
_entity_poly.pdbx_seq_one_letter_code
_entity_poly.pdbx_strand_id
1 'polypeptide(L)'
;MPFFYNNHHKVYSRFWLTLLFYSFLLILLIHPNRSVFAQPAFQLSNNNNNNNNNNNNNNNNNNNNNNMKAWTCHGRNQRELVDHLRQARIIQTPAVQHVMEQIDRAHYCPTTSVAYQDAPQPIGHGQTISAPHMHAHALEELYQALSKRRQQTTAPTIKVLDVGCGSGYLTACLGKWMQSSSIGPGRVLGIDIHSFLVEQTRHNLQKHDGDLLNDCTIELHVANGWEGWPSEAPFDAIHVGAAAETFPLTLARQLQPDGGVMIVPIASSEDSSVQHLYRVERCSETNDDSGEFRVTQLLGVRYVPLVQPPPS
;
A
#
# COMPACT_ATOMS: atom_id res chain seq x y z
N MET A 1 0.33 0.64 95.36
CA MET A 1 1.72 0.31 94.95
C MET A 1 1.70 -0.14 93.49
N PRO A 2 2.70 0.17 92.66
CA PRO A 2 2.63 1.39 91.83
C PRO A 2 3.02 1.21 90.33
N PHE A 3 2.85 2.31 89.57
CA PHE A 3 3.73 2.87 88.52
C PHE A 3 3.88 2.29 87.08
N PHE A 4 3.87 3.27 86.14
CA PHE A 4 4.54 3.42 84.82
C PHE A 4 3.89 3.01 83.47
N TYR A 5 3.50 4.06 82.73
CA TYR A 5 3.94 4.54 81.38
C TYR A 5 3.89 3.68 80.09
N ASN A 6 3.24 4.30 79.09
CA ASN A 6 3.42 4.32 77.62
C ASN A 6 3.29 3.04 76.77
N ASN A 7 2.40 3.10 75.77
CA ASN A 7 2.88 3.26 74.38
C ASN A 7 1.84 3.85 73.41
N HIS A 8 2.39 4.59 72.45
CA HIS A 8 1.78 5.35 71.35
C HIS A 8 0.87 4.52 70.43
N HIS A 9 -0.21 5.13 69.90
CA HIS A 9 -0.50 5.21 68.45
C HIS A 9 -1.85 5.92 68.18
N LYS A 10 -1.89 6.66 67.06
CA LYS A 10 -3.03 7.34 66.39
C LYS A 10 -3.38 8.73 66.89
N VAL A 11 -2.87 9.75 66.18
CA VAL A 11 -3.63 10.76 65.41
C VAL A 11 -2.63 11.35 64.38
N TYR A 12 -3.13 11.90 63.26
CA TYR A 12 -2.44 12.68 62.22
C TYR A 12 -2.12 11.95 60.90
N SER A 13 -3.10 11.94 59.99
CA SER A 13 -2.86 12.14 58.56
C SER A 13 -4.18 12.46 57.84
N ARG A 14 -4.60 13.74 57.88
CA ARG A 14 -5.63 14.33 57.01
C ARG A 14 -5.12 15.68 56.47
N PHE A 15 -3.89 15.70 55.97
CA PHE A 15 -3.25 16.95 55.49
C PHE A 15 -2.46 16.80 54.18
N TRP A 16 -2.74 15.77 53.36
CA TRP A 16 -2.00 15.52 52.11
C TRP A 16 -2.86 15.43 50.83
N LEU A 17 -4.13 15.87 50.85
CA LEU A 17 -5.00 15.80 49.66
C LEU A 17 -5.42 17.13 49.04
N THR A 18 -4.90 18.27 49.51
CA THR A 18 -5.28 19.61 49.00
C THR A 18 -4.17 20.37 48.27
N LEU A 19 -3.02 19.75 47.99
CA LEU A 19 -1.89 20.42 47.32
C LEU A 19 -1.57 19.98 45.88
N LEU A 20 -2.32 19.04 45.29
CA LEU A 20 -2.10 18.58 43.90
C LEU A 20 -3.08 19.16 42.87
N PHE A 21 -4.04 19.99 43.29
CA PHE A 21 -5.02 20.62 42.39
C PHE A 21 -4.71 22.08 42.00
N TYR A 22 -3.63 22.67 42.53
CA TYR A 22 -3.29 24.08 42.28
C TYR A 22 -2.06 24.30 41.38
N SER A 23 -1.52 23.26 40.74
CA SER A 23 -0.38 23.36 39.82
C SER A 23 -0.76 23.26 38.33
N PHE A 24 -2.04 23.10 38.00
CA PHE A 24 -2.50 22.94 36.61
C PHE A 24 -3.29 24.15 36.07
N LEU A 25 -3.45 25.20 36.87
CA LEU A 25 -4.17 26.42 36.49
C LEU A 25 -3.28 27.66 36.64
N LEU A 26 -2.05 27.60 36.10
CA LEU A 26 -1.19 28.79 35.97
C LEU A 26 -0.14 28.69 34.85
N ILE A 27 -0.47 28.04 33.73
CA ILE A 27 0.31 28.13 32.47
C ILE A 27 -0.68 28.33 31.30
N LEU A 28 -1.54 29.33 31.41
CA LEU A 28 -2.49 29.70 30.35
C LEU A 28 -2.61 31.21 30.11
N LEU A 29 -1.66 32.00 30.61
CA LEU A 29 -1.63 33.45 30.41
C LEU A 29 -0.19 33.92 30.27
N ILE A 30 0.39 33.80 29.07
CA ILE A 30 1.43 34.70 28.53
C ILE A 30 1.44 34.55 27.00
N HIS A 31 0.93 35.60 26.38
CA HIS A 31 1.20 36.14 25.04
C HIS A 31 0.35 35.77 23.81
N PRO A 32 0.05 36.79 22.97
CA PRO A 32 -1.07 36.81 22.02
C PRO A 32 -0.59 36.69 20.56
N ASN A 33 -1.53 36.39 19.65
CA ASN A 33 -1.46 36.61 18.20
C ASN A 33 -0.23 36.07 17.45
N ARG A 34 -0.41 34.95 16.73
CA ARG A 34 0.07 34.80 15.34
C ARG A 34 -0.77 33.76 14.60
N SER A 35 -1.73 34.26 13.84
CA SER A 35 -2.31 33.56 12.70
C SER A 35 -1.33 33.64 11.53
N VAL A 36 -0.66 32.53 11.20
CA VAL A 36 -0.04 32.31 9.87
C VAL A 36 -0.17 30.83 9.56
N PHE A 37 -0.97 30.51 8.54
CA PHE A 37 -0.99 29.22 7.88
C PHE A 37 0.43 28.87 7.41
N ALA A 38 0.98 27.75 7.88
CA ALA A 38 2.18 27.14 7.33
C ALA A 38 1.86 25.68 7.03
N GLN A 39 1.95 25.29 5.76
CA GLN A 39 1.92 23.89 5.34
C GLN A 39 3.08 23.13 6.01
N PRO A 40 2.90 21.88 6.45
CA PRO A 40 4.01 21.11 7.00
C PRO A 40 5.04 20.85 5.90
N ALA A 41 6.31 21.17 6.20
CA ALA A 41 7.44 20.86 5.34
C ALA A 41 7.67 19.33 5.31
N PHE A 42 7.65 18.75 4.12
CA PHE A 42 7.97 17.35 3.87
C PHE A 42 9.49 17.13 3.96
N GLN A 43 9.95 16.29 4.90
CA GLN A 43 11.33 15.82 4.91
C GLN A 43 11.46 14.54 4.08
N LEU A 44 11.99 14.69 2.86
CA LEU A 44 12.47 13.60 2.02
C LEU A 44 13.79 13.07 2.59
N SER A 45 13.80 11.84 3.08
CA SER A 45 15.03 11.15 3.46
C SER A 45 15.61 10.42 2.25
N ASN A 46 16.57 11.03 1.56
CA ASN A 46 17.38 10.39 0.51
C ASN A 46 18.51 9.57 1.15
N ASN A 47 18.51 8.26 0.94
CA ASN A 47 19.64 7.40 1.30
C ASN A 47 20.25 6.79 0.02
N ASN A 48 21.21 7.50 -0.57
CA ASN A 48 21.99 7.03 -1.71
C ASN A 48 23.25 6.31 -1.23
N ASN A 49 23.25 4.97 -1.28
CA ASN A 49 24.47 4.18 -1.15
C ASN A 49 24.96 3.73 -2.54
N ASN A 50 25.81 4.56 -3.14
CA ASN A 50 26.62 4.20 -4.30
C ASN A 50 27.87 3.45 -3.83
N ASN A 51 27.89 2.13 -3.99
CA ASN A 51 29.13 1.35 -3.91
C ASN A 51 29.68 1.10 -5.32
N ASN A 52 30.63 1.94 -5.70
CA ASN A 52 31.56 1.68 -6.78
C ASN A 52 32.48 0.53 -6.40
N ASN A 53 32.54 -0.51 -7.23
CA ASN A 53 33.69 -1.41 -7.26
C ASN A 53 34.14 -1.61 -8.71
N ASN A 54 35.27 -0.97 -9.02
CA ASN A 54 36.15 -1.35 -10.12
C ASN A 54 36.73 -2.75 -9.85
N ASN A 55 36.77 -3.61 -10.86
CA ASN A 55 38.03 -4.19 -11.35
C ASN A 55 37.86 -5.14 -12.55
N ASN A 56 38.75 -4.89 -13.52
CA ASN A 56 39.51 -5.82 -14.35
C ASN A 56 38.84 -6.56 -15.53
N ASN A 57 39.10 -5.99 -16.71
CA ASN A 57 39.56 -6.60 -17.95
C ASN A 57 39.77 -8.13 -17.94
N ASN A 58 39.08 -8.81 -18.85
CA ASN A 58 39.71 -9.80 -19.70
C ASN A 58 39.03 -9.81 -21.08
N ASN A 59 39.86 -9.56 -22.10
CA ASN A 59 39.52 -9.68 -23.51
C ASN A 59 39.10 -11.11 -23.84
N ASN A 60 37.94 -11.28 -24.47
CA ASN A 60 37.73 -12.36 -25.42
C ASN A 60 36.73 -11.90 -26.47
N ASN A 61 37.26 -11.68 -27.67
CA ASN A 61 36.51 -11.44 -28.89
C ASN A 61 35.61 -12.65 -29.18
N ASN A 62 34.30 -12.46 -29.08
CA ASN A 62 33.33 -13.28 -29.80
C ASN A 62 32.25 -12.37 -30.35
N ASN A 63 32.33 -12.16 -31.67
CA ASN A 63 31.29 -11.54 -32.48
C ASN A 63 30.03 -12.40 -32.43
N ASN A 64 29.14 -12.11 -31.50
CA ASN A 64 27.74 -12.49 -31.60
C ASN A 64 26.92 -11.21 -31.51
N ASN A 65 26.14 -10.95 -32.56
CA ASN A 65 25.21 -9.84 -32.68
C ASN A 65 24.20 -9.89 -31.52
N ASN A 66 24.56 -9.30 -30.39
CA ASN A 66 23.66 -8.97 -29.31
C ASN A 66 22.80 -7.81 -29.77
N ASN A 67 21.75 -8.14 -30.51
CA ASN A 67 20.57 -7.31 -30.52
C ASN A 67 20.12 -7.24 -29.04
N MET A 68 20.26 -6.06 -28.44
CA MET A 68 20.06 -5.80 -27.02
C MET A 68 18.59 -6.10 -26.69
N LYS A 69 18.27 -7.37 -26.43
CA LYS A 69 16.96 -7.75 -25.91
C LYS A 69 16.90 -7.19 -24.50
N ALA A 70 16.13 -6.11 -24.32
CA ALA A 70 15.67 -5.73 -22.99
C ALA A 70 15.18 -7.02 -22.31
N TRP A 71 15.74 -7.33 -21.15
CA TRP A 71 15.49 -8.61 -20.49
C TRP A 71 14.06 -8.59 -19.96
N THR A 72 13.12 -9.11 -20.75
CA THR A 72 11.69 -9.17 -20.42
C THR A 72 11.36 -10.53 -19.85
N CYS A 73 10.64 -10.60 -18.73
CA CYS A 73 10.27 -11.85 -18.06
C CYS A 73 9.09 -12.59 -18.74
N HIS A 74 8.93 -12.48 -20.07
CA HIS A 74 7.83 -13.13 -20.80
C HIS A 74 7.78 -14.64 -20.56
N GLY A 75 6.58 -15.22 -20.50
CA GLY A 75 6.36 -16.68 -20.45
C GLY A 75 5.42 -17.17 -21.54
N ARG A 76 5.30 -18.48 -21.73
CA ARG A 76 4.28 -19.11 -22.61
C ARG A 76 2.99 -19.44 -21.85
N ASN A 77 3.05 -19.47 -20.52
CA ASN A 77 1.93 -19.67 -19.61
C ASN A 77 2.21 -18.95 -18.28
N GLN A 78 1.21 -18.91 -17.40
CA GLN A 78 1.31 -18.21 -16.12
C GLN A 78 2.51 -18.68 -15.28
N ARG A 79 2.72 -20.00 -15.19
CA ARG A 79 3.81 -20.58 -14.40
C ARG A 79 5.19 -20.16 -14.91
N GLU A 80 5.42 -20.26 -16.23
CA GLU A 80 6.70 -19.86 -16.83
C GLU A 80 6.96 -18.35 -16.68
N LEU A 81 5.92 -17.51 -16.80
CA LEU A 81 6.01 -16.08 -16.51
C LEU A 81 6.46 -15.83 -15.07
N VAL A 82 5.82 -16.47 -14.08
CA VAL A 82 6.18 -16.31 -12.66
C VAL A 82 7.58 -16.86 -12.37
N ASP A 83 7.94 -18.00 -12.96
CA ASP A 83 9.29 -18.57 -12.84
C ASP A 83 10.37 -17.61 -13.37
N HIS A 84 10.13 -16.94 -14.49
CA HIS A 84 11.06 -15.93 -15.02
C HIS A 84 11.15 -14.70 -14.12
N LEU A 85 10.04 -14.20 -13.57
CA LEU A 85 10.04 -13.10 -12.60
C LEU A 85 10.81 -13.46 -11.33
N ARG A 86 10.74 -14.72 -10.88
CA ARG A 86 11.52 -15.23 -9.75
C ARG A 86 13.01 -15.32 -10.08
N GLN A 87 13.37 -15.86 -11.25
CA GLN A 87 14.77 -15.91 -11.71
C GLN A 87 15.37 -14.50 -11.85
N ALA A 88 14.55 -13.52 -12.20
CA ALA A 88 14.91 -12.10 -12.24
C ALA A 88 15.17 -11.46 -10.87
N ARG A 89 14.81 -12.15 -9.77
CA ARG A 89 14.72 -11.60 -8.41
C ARG A 89 13.71 -10.45 -8.27
N ILE A 90 12.70 -10.42 -9.13
CA ILE A 90 11.55 -9.51 -9.00
C ILE A 90 10.57 -10.08 -7.96
N ILE A 91 10.28 -11.38 -8.05
CA ILE A 91 9.57 -12.13 -7.00
C ILE A 91 10.60 -12.83 -6.12
N GLN A 92 10.52 -12.59 -4.82
CA GLN A 92 11.42 -13.13 -3.80
C GLN A 92 10.64 -13.84 -2.69
N THR A 93 9.40 -13.42 -2.43
CA THR A 93 8.58 -13.99 -1.37
C THR A 93 7.75 -15.18 -1.88
N PRO A 94 7.83 -16.37 -1.23
CA PRO A 94 7.09 -17.56 -1.68
C PRO A 94 5.57 -17.36 -1.76
N ALA A 95 4.97 -16.58 -0.87
CA ALA A 95 3.54 -16.29 -0.90
C ALA A 95 3.13 -15.39 -2.08
N VAL A 96 4.03 -14.50 -2.54
CA VAL A 96 3.84 -13.69 -3.75
C VAL A 96 3.94 -14.56 -4.99
N GLN A 97 4.95 -15.43 -5.06
CA GLN A 97 5.07 -16.42 -6.13
C GLN A 97 3.79 -17.27 -6.22
N HIS A 98 3.35 -17.83 -5.09
CA HIS A 98 2.21 -18.73 -5.04
C HIS A 98 0.92 -18.06 -5.51
N VAL A 99 0.62 -16.84 -5.05
CA VAL A 99 -0.62 -16.16 -5.44
C VAL A 99 -0.61 -15.76 -6.92
N MET A 100 0.55 -15.37 -7.45
CA MET A 100 0.67 -15.07 -8.87
C MET A 100 0.59 -16.33 -9.73
N GLU A 101 1.01 -17.50 -9.23
CA GLU A 101 0.80 -18.79 -9.93
C GLU A 101 -0.68 -19.20 -9.93
N GLN A 102 -1.43 -18.90 -8.87
CA GLN A 102 -2.85 -19.23 -8.73
C GLN A 102 -3.77 -18.37 -9.61
N ILE A 103 -3.47 -17.08 -9.73
CA ILE A 103 -4.27 -16.14 -10.53
C ILE A 103 -3.71 -16.09 -11.96
N ASP A 104 -4.35 -16.82 -12.88
CA ASP A 104 -3.95 -16.83 -14.29
C ASP A 104 -4.30 -15.49 -14.97
N ARG A 105 -3.26 -14.76 -15.36
CA ARG A 105 -3.36 -13.45 -15.99
C ARG A 105 -4.16 -13.47 -17.30
N ALA A 106 -4.27 -14.61 -17.97
CA ALA A 106 -5.08 -14.75 -19.19
C ALA A 106 -6.56 -14.46 -18.99
N HIS A 107 -7.11 -14.65 -17.78
CA HIS A 107 -8.50 -14.30 -17.48
C HIS A 107 -8.74 -12.79 -17.37
N TYR A 108 -7.68 -12.02 -17.12
CA TYR A 108 -7.69 -10.58 -16.86
C TYR A 108 -7.13 -9.75 -18.02
N CYS A 109 -6.68 -10.41 -19.09
CA CYS A 109 -6.24 -9.75 -20.33
C CYS A 109 -7.32 -9.86 -21.41
N PRO A 110 -7.42 -8.91 -22.36
CA PRO A 110 -8.38 -8.98 -23.45
C PRO A 110 -8.09 -10.13 -24.42
N THR A 111 -6.81 -10.49 -24.60
CA THR A 111 -6.38 -11.56 -25.50
C THR A 111 -5.34 -12.43 -24.83
N THR A 112 -5.48 -13.74 -24.97
CA THR A 112 -4.57 -14.74 -24.36
C THR A 112 -3.18 -14.74 -25.00
N SER A 113 -3.04 -14.32 -26.26
CA SER A 113 -1.76 -14.31 -27.00
C SER A 113 -0.70 -13.37 -26.43
N VAL A 114 -1.10 -12.37 -25.64
CA VAL A 114 -0.21 -11.39 -25.00
C VAL A 114 -0.25 -11.46 -23.48
N ALA A 115 -1.09 -12.34 -22.91
CA ALA A 115 -1.35 -12.37 -21.47
C ALA A 115 -0.10 -12.59 -20.63
N TYR A 116 0.84 -13.39 -21.14
CA TYR A 116 2.07 -13.77 -20.44
C TYR A 116 3.30 -12.95 -20.87
N GLN A 117 3.08 -11.87 -21.61
CA GLN A 117 4.13 -10.90 -21.87
C GLN A 117 4.29 -10.02 -20.64
N ASP A 118 5.51 -9.97 -20.10
CA ASP A 118 5.94 -8.95 -19.15
C ASP A 118 5.93 -7.51 -19.71
N ALA A 119 4.73 -7.01 -20.04
CA ALA A 119 4.45 -5.67 -20.55
C ALA A 119 2.99 -5.28 -20.25
N PRO A 120 2.65 -3.98 -20.16
CA PRO A 120 1.27 -3.53 -20.03
C PRO A 120 0.44 -3.92 -21.25
N GLN A 121 -0.84 -4.26 -21.06
CA GLN A 121 -1.77 -4.58 -22.15
C GLN A 121 -3.02 -3.70 -22.08
N PRO A 122 -3.53 -3.15 -23.19
CA PRO A 122 -4.69 -2.27 -23.17
C PRO A 122 -5.96 -3.03 -22.78
N ILE A 123 -6.78 -2.46 -21.89
CA ILE A 123 -8.04 -3.09 -21.40
C ILE A 123 -9.30 -2.29 -21.76
N GLY A 124 -9.14 -1.22 -22.52
CA GLY A 124 -10.21 -0.28 -22.91
C GLY A 124 -10.12 1.04 -22.15
N HIS A 125 -10.86 2.06 -22.61
CA HIS A 125 -10.95 3.38 -21.96
C HIS A 125 -9.60 4.09 -21.70
N GLY A 126 -8.60 3.83 -22.56
CA GLY A 126 -7.25 4.40 -22.39
C GLY A 126 -6.45 3.76 -21.24
N GLN A 127 -6.97 2.71 -20.61
CA GLN A 127 -6.33 2.01 -19.50
C GLN A 127 -5.62 0.74 -19.95
N THR A 128 -4.69 0.29 -19.10
CA THR A 128 -3.92 -0.95 -19.30
C THR A 128 -3.94 -1.80 -18.04
N ILE A 129 -3.97 -3.13 -18.19
CA ILE A 129 -3.50 -4.02 -17.13
C ILE A 129 -1.98 -3.86 -17.03
N SER A 130 -1.47 -3.52 -15.84
CA SER A 130 -0.05 -3.28 -15.57
C SER A 130 0.81 -4.48 -15.92
N ALA A 131 2.09 -4.25 -16.25
CA ALA A 131 3.03 -5.34 -16.51
C ALA A 131 3.13 -6.31 -15.31
N PRO A 132 3.29 -7.62 -15.53
CA PRO A 132 3.53 -8.62 -14.50
C PRO A 132 4.56 -8.22 -13.44
N HIS A 133 5.72 -7.66 -13.81
CA HIS A 133 6.70 -7.21 -12.82
C HIS A 133 6.18 -6.08 -11.92
N MET A 134 5.30 -5.20 -12.42
CA MET A 134 4.71 -4.15 -11.60
C MET A 134 3.74 -4.69 -10.57
N HIS A 135 2.92 -5.70 -10.94
CA HIS A 135 2.10 -6.40 -9.95
C HIS A 135 2.95 -7.14 -8.92
N ALA A 136 4.05 -7.79 -9.35
CA ALA A 136 4.98 -8.44 -8.42
C ALA A 136 5.57 -7.45 -7.41
N HIS A 137 6.05 -6.28 -7.85
CA HIS A 137 6.55 -5.24 -6.94
C HIS A 137 5.48 -4.75 -5.95
N ALA A 138 4.25 -4.48 -6.40
CA ALA A 138 3.17 -4.09 -5.51
C ALA A 138 2.83 -5.20 -4.50
N LEU A 139 2.76 -6.45 -4.94
CA LEU A 139 2.49 -7.60 -4.08
C LEU A 139 3.60 -7.83 -3.06
N GLU A 140 4.88 -7.70 -3.40
CA GLU A 140 5.99 -7.81 -2.44
C GLU A 140 5.84 -6.80 -1.29
N GLU A 141 5.58 -5.53 -1.62
CA GLU A 141 5.41 -4.47 -0.61
C GLU A 141 4.14 -4.66 0.23
N LEU A 142 3.03 -5.02 -0.41
CA LEU A 142 1.75 -5.28 0.28
C LEU A 142 1.84 -6.51 1.18
N TYR A 143 2.49 -7.59 0.73
CA TYR A 143 2.66 -8.79 1.54
C TYR A 143 3.45 -8.51 2.81
N GLN A 144 4.56 -7.76 2.72
CA GLN A 144 5.34 -7.37 3.88
C GLN A 144 4.50 -6.55 4.88
N ALA A 145 3.77 -5.55 4.39
CA ALA A 145 2.91 -4.70 5.21
C ALA A 145 1.80 -5.51 5.90
N LEU A 146 1.06 -6.31 5.12
CA LEU A 146 -0.08 -7.09 5.61
C LEU A 146 0.35 -8.22 6.54
N SER A 147 1.48 -8.89 6.26
CA SER A 147 2.01 -9.95 7.13
C SER A 147 2.40 -9.38 8.49
N LYS A 148 3.11 -8.25 8.51
CA LYS A 148 3.45 -7.54 9.75
C LYS A 148 2.17 -7.14 10.50
N ARG A 149 1.20 -6.56 9.78
CA ARG A 149 -0.07 -6.13 10.36
C ARG A 149 -0.85 -7.28 10.98
N ARG A 150 -0.96 -8.42 10.29
CA ARG A 150 -1.64 -9.63 10.77
C ARG A 150 -1.05 -10.16 12.08
N GLN A 151 0.27 -10.05 12.27
CA GLN A 151 0.96 -10.45 13.49
C GLN A 151 0.72 -9.48 14.66
N GLN A 152 0.48 -8.21 14.37
CA GLN A 152 0.32 -7.14 15.38
C GLN A 152 -1.15 -6.90 15.75
N THR A 153 -2.08 -7.12 14.82
CA THR A 153 -3.49 -6.78 15.00
C THR A 153 -4.27 -7.87 15.73
N THR A 154 -5.12 -7.44 16.67
CA THR A 154 -6.17 -8.29 17.26
C THR A 154 -7.47 -8.24 16.45
N ALA A 155 -7.53 -7.43 15.38
CA ALA A 155 -8.70 -7.35 14.53
C ALA A 155 -9.01 -8.72 13.92
N PRO A 156 -10.30 -9.08 13.83
CA PRO A 156 -10.70 -10.36 13.26
C PRO A 156 -10.39 -10.43 11.77
N THR A 157 -10.41 -9.29 11.07
CA THR A 157 -10.30 -9.21 9.60
C THR A 157 -9.31 -8.15 9.17
N ILE A 158 -8.55 -8.45 8.12
CA ILE A 158 -7.74 -7.47 7.37
C ILE A 158 -8.61 -6.77 6.33
N LYS A 159 -8.45 -5.45 6.15
CA LYS A 159 -9.15 -4.66 5.13
C LYS A 159 -8.15 -4.02 4.16
N VAL A 160 -8.36 -4.25 2.87
CA VAL A 160 -7.53 -3.68 1.80
C VAL A 160 -8.39 -2.88 0.83
N LEU A 161 -7.90 -1.73 0.40
CA LEU A 161 -8.50 -0.95 -0.70
C LEU A 161 -7.59 -1.03 -1.93
N ASP A 162 -8.15 -1.35 -3.09
CA ASP A 162 -7.49 -1.33 -4.39
C ASP A 162 -8.11 -0.25 -5.27
N VAL A 163 -7.41 0.88 -5.38
CA VAL A 163 -7.85 2.06 -6.15
C VAL A 163 -7.39 1.95 -7.59
N GLY A 164 -8.33 2.02 -8.53
CA GLY A 164 -8.07 1.76 -9.95
C GLY A 164 -7.95 0.26 -10.21
N CYS A 165 -8.96 -0.50 -9.79
CA CYS A 165 -8.94 -1.98 -9.87
C CYS A 165 -8.82 -2.48 -11.33
N GLY A 166 -9.21 -1.68 -12.32
CA GLY A 166 -8.90 -1.89 -13.73
C GLY A 166 -9.39 -3.23 -14.26
N SER A 167 -8.46 -4.15 -14.55
CA SER A 167 -8.81 -5.50 -15.02
C SER A 167 -9.24 -6.44 -13.91
N GLY A 168 -8.91 -6.14 -12.65
CA GLY A 168 -9.17 -6.97 -11.47
C GLY A 168 -8.04 -7.91 -11.07
N TYR A 169 -6.92 -7.96 -11.80
CA TYR A 169 -5.86 -8.95 -11.55
C TYR A 169 -5.26 -8.82 -10.13
N LEU A 170 -4.86 -7.60 -9.75
CA LEU A 170 -4.28 -7.38 -8.43
C LEU A 170 -5.32 -7.57 -7.33
N THR A 171 -6.55 -7.09 -7.54
CA THR A 171 -7.68 -7.30 -6.64
C THR A 171 -7.91 -8.79 -6.36
N ALA A 172 -7.84 -9.64 -7.40
CA ALA A 172 -7.95 -11.09 -7.27
C ALA A 172 -6.80 -11.71 -6.46
N CYS A 173 -5.56 -11.28 -6.70
CA CYS A 173 -4.41 -11.72 -5.90
C CYS A 173 -4.59 -11.37 -4.42
N LEU A 174 -4.99 -10.14 -4.12
CA LEU A 174 -5.28 -9.69 -2.76
C LEU A 174 -6.43 -10.51 -2.14
N GLY A 175 -7.48 -10.79 -2.91
CA GLY A 175 -8.60 -11.62 -2.48
C GLY A 175 -8.17 -13.03 -2.07
N LYS A 176 -7.30 -13.70 -2.85
CA LYS A 176 -6.77 -15.03 -2.49
C LYS A 176 -5.95 -15.00 -1.21
N TRP A 177 -5.19 -13.92 -0.94
CA TRP A 177 -4.55 -13.76 0.37
C TRP A 177 -5.54 -13.56 1.51
N MET A 178 -6.65 -12.87 1.28
CA MET A 178 -7.71 -12.68 2.28
C MET A 178 -8.48 -13.97 2.62
N GLN A 179 -8.60 -14.91 1.68
CA GLN A 179 -9.13 -16.26 1.95
C GLN A 179 -8.09 -17.18 2.62
N SER A 180 -6.80 -16.97 2.34
CA SER A 180 -5.70 -17.80 2.84
C SER A 180 -5.39 -17.51 4.32
N SER A 181 -4.88 -18.52 5.03
CA SER A 181 -4.33 -18.38 6.39
C SER A 181 -3.04 -17.56 6.46
N SER A 182 -2.43 -17.22 5.31
CA SER A 182 -1.19 -16.44 5.26
C SER A 182 -1.39 -14.97 5.68
N ILE A 183 -2.50 -14.35 5.29
CA ILE A 183 -2.86 -12.97 5.64
C ILE A 183 -4.25 -12.89 6.24
N GLY A 184 -5.21 -13.63 5.67
CA GLY A 184 -6.61 -13.61 6.05
C GLY A 184 -6.91 -14.17 7.46
N PRO A 185 -8.21 -14.16 7.84
CA PRO A 185 -9.34 -13.75 7.00
C PRO A 185 -9.38 -12.22 6.77
N GLY A 186 -9.98 -11.78 5.66
CA GLY A 186 -10.08 -10.36 5.35
C GLY A 186 -11.00 -10.03 4.17
N ARG A 187 -10.98 -8.77 3.72
CA ARG A 187 -11.74 -8.27 2.57
C ARG A 187 -10.92 -7.30 1.74
N VAL A 188 -11.22 -7.25 0.44
CA VAL A 188 -10.65 -6.32 -0.52
C VAL A 188 -11.79 -5.51 -1.15
N LEU A 189 -11.70 -4.20 -1.03
CA LEU A 189 -12.58 -3.28 -1.72
C LEU A 189 -11.86 -2.78 -2.98
N GLY A 190 -12.35 -3.15 -4.16
CA GLY A 190 -11.86 -2.64 -5.44
C GLY A 190 -12.71 -1.48 -5.93
N ILE A 191 -12.09 -0.36 -6.28
CA ILE A 191 -12.79 0.79 -6.85
C ILE A 191 -12.19 1.22 -8.18
N ASP A 192 -13.02 1.66 -9.10
CA ASP A 192 -12.60 2.32 -10.34
C ASP A 192 -13.58 3.43 -10.72
N ILE A 193 -13.08 4.49 -11.36
CA ILE A 193 -13.92 5.60 -11.81
C ILE A 193 -14.72 5.23 -13.07
N HIS A 194 -14.23 4.27 -13.85
CA HIS A 194 -14.89 3.80 -15.05
C HIS A 194 -15.79 2.61 -14.74
N SER A 195 -17.11 2.81 -14.80
CA SER A 195 -18.10 1.75 -14.57
C SER A 195 -17.88 0.52 -15.45
N PHE A 196 -17.43 0.71 -16.69
CA PHE A 196 -17.04 -0.37 -17.59
C PHE A 196 -15.92 -1.26 -17.02
N LEU A 197 -14.91 -0.67 -16.37
CA LEU A 197 -13.79 -1.43 -15.80
C LEU A 197 -14.19 -2.16 -14.51
N VAL A 198 -15.07 -1.57 -13.71
CA VAL A 198 -15.66 -2.27 -12.54
C VAL A 198 -16.40 -3.53 -13.01
N GLU A 199 -17.20 -3.42 -14.07
CA GLU A 199 -17.93 -4.58 -14.60
C GLU A 199 -17.01 -5.57 -15.33
N GLN A 200 -15.97 -5.08 -16.00
CA GLN A 200 -14.94 -5.94 -16.58
C GLN A 200 -14.18 -6.71 -15.49
N THR A 201 -13.84 -6.08 -14.37
CA THR A 201 -13.24 -6.73 -13.19
C THR A 201 -14.16 -7.84 -12.66
N ARG A 202 -15.45 -7.54 -12.48
CA ARG A 202 -16.45 -8.53 -12.05
C ARG A 202 -16.52 -9.72 -13.00
N HIS A 203 -16.60 -9.44 -14.31
CA HIS A 203 -16.65 -10.47 -15.34
C HIS A 203 -15.37 -11.32 -15.37
N ASN A 204 -14.20 -10.71 -15.23
CA ASN A 204 -12.93 -11.43 -15.20
C ASN A 204 -12.83 -12.37 -14.00
N LEU A 205 -13.18 -11.90 -12.81
CA LEU A 205 -13.25 -12.73 -11.60
C LEU A 205 -14.19 -13.92 -11.79
N GLN A 206 -15.38 -13.71 -12.35
CA GLN A 206 -16.36 -14.78 -12.57
C GLN A 206 -15.88 -15.91 -13.50
N LYS A 207 -14.86 -15.68 -14.35
CA LYS A 207 -14.32 -16.72 -15.24
C LYS A 207 -13.67 -17.87 -14.48
N HIS A 208 -13.05 -17.60 -13.33
CA HIS A 208 -12.27 -18.60 -12.60
C HIS A 208 -12.26 -18.41 -11.07
N ASP A 209 -12.33 -17.18 -10.59
CA ASP A 209 -12.17 -16.79 -9.17
C ASP A 209 -13.48 -16.21 -8.59
N GLY A 210 -14.63 -16.70 -9.06
CA GLY A 210 -15.95 -16.19 -8.68
C GLY A 210 -16.31 -16.42 -7.21
N ASP A 211 -15.64 -17.37 -6.55
CA ASP A 211 -15.73 -17.60 -5.10
C ASP A 211 -15.36 -16.34 -4.30
N LEU A 212 -14.39 -15.55 -4.78
CA LEU A 212 -13.98 -14.30 -4.14
C LEU A 212 -15.13 -13.28 -4.04
N LEU A 213 -16.02 -13.27 -5.02
CA LEU A 213 -17.22 -12.42 -5.01
C LEU A 213 -18.34 -13.05 -4.18
N ASN A 214 -18.60 -14.35 -4.36
CA ASN A 214 -19.69 -15.05 -3.69
C ASN A 214 -19.52 -15.08 -2.17
N ASP A 215 -18.27 -15.21 -1.70
CA ASP A 215 -17.92 -15.23 -0.28
C ASP A 215 -17.80 -13.81 0.31
N CYS A 216 -18.09 -12.76 -0.48
CA CYS A 216 -17.92 -11.35 -0.09
C CYS A 216 -16.49 -11.03 0.40
N THR A 217 -15.49 -11.72 -0.17
CA THR A 217 -14.07 -11.41 0.06
C THR A 217 -13.67 -10.19 -0.77
N ILE A 218 -14.21 -10.06 -1.99
CA ILE A 218 -14.03 -8.89 -2.85
C ILE A 218 -15.37 -8.17 -3.02
N GLU A 219 -15.36 -6.87 -2.76
CA GLU A 219 -16.45 -5.94 -3.11
C GLU A 219 -15.95 -4.93 -4.15
N LEU A 220 -16.81 -4.54 -5.10
CA LEU A 220 -16.44 -3.74 -6.27
C LEU A 220 -17.39 -2.56 -6.44
N HIS A 221 -16.85 -1.35 -6.53
CA HIS A 221 -17.64 -0.12 -6.64
C HIS A 221 -17.12 0.83 -7.70
N VAL A 222 -18.06 1.55 -8.32
CA VAL A 222 -17.73 2.72 -9.15
C VAL A 222 -17.53 3.90 -8.21
N ALA A 223 -16.31 4.44 -8.14
CA ALA A 223 -15.98 5.52 -7.21
C ALA A 223 -14.80 6.38 -7.69
N ASN A 224 -14.72 7.60 -7.17
CA ASN A 224 -13.57 8.47 -7.37
C ASN A 224 -12.38 7.98 -6.52
N GLY A 225 -11.32 7.53 -7.18
CA GLY A 225 -10.12 7.03 -6.49
C GLY A 225 -9.42 8.07 -5.60
N TRP A 226 -9.57 9.37 -5.88
CA TRP A 226 -9.01 10.43 -5.04
C TRP A 226 -9.70 10.56 -3.67
N GLU A 227 -10.94 10.10 -3.56
CA GLU A 227 -11.75 10.16 -2.34
C GLU A 227 -11.62 8.89 -1.50
N GLY A 228 -11.08 7.81 -2.07
CA GLY A 228 -11.00 6.50 -1.42
C GLY A 228 -12.37 5.95 -1.08
N TRP A 229 -12.51 5.39 0.12
CA TRP A 229 -13.78 4.86 0.62
C TRP A 229 -13.92 5.09 2.15
N PRO A 230 -14.29 6.32 2.56
CA PRO A 230 -14.31 6.71 3.97
C PRO A 230 -15.21 5.85 4.86
N SER A 231 -16.29 5.28 4.33
CA SER A 231 -17.25 4.48 5.11
C SER A 231 -16.69 3.17 5.65
N GLU A 232 -15.62 2.64 5.03
CA GLU A 232 -14.94 1.43 5.53
C GLU A 232 -13.51 1.69 5.97
N ALA A 233 -13.05 2.93 5.90
CA ALA A 233 -11.82 3.33 6.56
C ALA A 233 -11.90 3.01 8.07
N PRO A 234 -10.78 2.71 8.73
CA PRO A 234 -9.43 2.66 8.17
C PRO A 234 -9.08 1.32 7.49
N PHE A 235 -8.15 1.34 6.53
CA PHE A 235 -7.62 0.20 5.78
C PHE A 235 -6.22 -0.21 6.25
N ASP A 236 -5.97 -1.52 6.36
CA ASP A 236 -4.65 -2.05 6.71
C ASP A 236 -3.64 -1.83 5.58
N ALA A 237 -4.11 -1.90 4.33
CA ALA A 237 -3.33 -1.47 3.17
C ALA A 237 -4.20 -0.81 2.10
N ILE A 238 -3.59 0.10 1.35
CA ILE A 238 -4.17 0.71 0.15
C ILE A 238 -3.20 0.50 -1.01
N HIS A 239 -3.68 0.01 -2.14
CA HIS A 239 -2.95 0.04 -3.40
C HIS A 239 -3.59 1.08 -4.32
N VAL A 240 -2.77 1.81 -5.06
CA VAL A 240 -3.22 2.74 -6.10
C VAL A 240 -2.60 2.33 -7.43
N GLY A 241 -3.43 1.81 -8.34
CA GLY A 241 -3.03 1.33 -9.67
C GLY A 241 -2.88 2.40 -10.75
N ALA A 242 -2.84 3.68 -10.37
CA ALA A 242 -2.74 4.82 -11.28
C ALA A 242 -1.90 5.94 -10.66
N ALA A 243 -1.14 6.66 -11.49
CA ALA A 243 -0.22 7.71 -11.04
C ALA A 243 -0.98 8.93 -10.54
N ALA A 244 -0.84 9.23 -9.25
CA ALA A 244 -1.36 10.45 -8.66
C ALA A 244 -0.50 11.65 -9.09
N GLU A 245 -1.15 12.75 -9.48
CA GLU A 245 -0.48 14.01 -9.83
C GLU A 245 0.15 14.69 -8.60
N THR A 246 -0.44 14.46 -7.42
CA THR A 246 0.00 14.98 -6.13
C THR A 246 -0.14 13.91 -5.07
N PHE A 247 0.50 14.11 -3.91
CA PHE A 247 0.36 13.19 -2.78
C PHE A 247 -1.12 13.06 -2.35
N PRO A 248 -1.72 11.85 -2.43
CA PRO A 248 -3.14 11.68 -2.15
C PRO A 248 -3.39 11.60 -0.64
N LEU A 249 -3.35 12.76 0.04
CA LEU A 249 -3.53 12.86 1.49
C LEU A 249 -4.85 12.27 1.98
N THR A 250 -5.93 12.40 1.19
CA THR A 250 -7.24 11.79 1.50
C THR A 250 -7.15 10.28 1.64
N LEU A 251 -6.41 9.60 0.75
CA LEU A 251 -6.18 8.15 0.85
C LEU A 251 -5.26 7.82 2.02
N ALA A 252 -4.18 8.58 2.20
CA ALA A 252 -3.24 8.35 3.30
C ALA A 252 -3.93 8.43 4.68
N ARG A 253 -4.89 9.35 4.86
CA ARG A 253 -5.70 9.47 6.10
C ARG A 253 -6.63 8.29 6.34
N GLN A 254 -6.97 7.52 5.31
CA GLN A 254 -7.78 6.30 5.44
C GLN A 254 -6.95 5.07 5.79
N LEU A 255 -5.62 5.17 5.91
CA LEU A 255 -4.80 4.09 6.44
C LEU A 255 -5.03 3.87 7.94
N GLN A 256 -4.93 2.63 8.37
CA GLN A 256 -4.87 2.27 9.78
C GLN A 256 -3.77 3.06 10.49
N PRO A 257 -4.08 3.68 11.65
CA PRO A 257 -3.06 4.22 12.53
C PRO A 257 -2.03 3.15 12.91
N ASP A 258 -0.83 3.61 13.21
CA ASP A 258 0.29 2.78 13.63
C ASP A 258 0.57 1.60 12.68
N GLY A 259 0.93 1.93 11.44
CA GLY A 259 1.53 0.97 10.51
C GLY A 259 0.68 0.57 9.30
N GLY A 260 -0.46 1.21 9.05
CA GLY A 260 -1.17 1.07 7.76
C GLY A 260 -0.29 1.57 6.61
N VAL A 261 -0.30 0.85 5.48
CA VAL A 261 0.59 1.13 4.33
C VAL A 261 -0.19 1.39 3.04
N MET A 262 0.20 2.43 2.31
CA MET A 262 -0.23 2.67 0.94
C MET A 262 0.93 2.51 -0.04
N ILE A 263 0.68 1.79 -1.14
CA ILE A 263 1.58 1.70 -2.30
C ILE A 263 0.97 2.51 -3.44
N VAL A 264 1.66 3.57 -3.85
CA VAL A 264 1.11 4.54 -4.81
C VAL A 264 2.20 5.09 -5.74
N PRO A 265 1.97 5.09 -7.07
CA PRO A 265 2.79 5.84 -7.99
C PRO A 265 2.42 7.33 -7.92
N ILE A 266 3.42 8.20 -7.80
CA ILE A 266 3.24 9.65 -7.76
C ILE A 266 4.15 10.28 -8.83
N ALA A 267 3.60 11.21 -9.60
CA ALA A 267 4.37 12.00 -10.56
C ALA A 267 5.33 12.97 -9.85
N SER A 268 6.50 13.21 -10.43
CA SER A 268 7.42 14.21 -9.92
C SER A 268 6.83 15.61 -10.06
N SER A 269 6.98 16.44 -9.02
CA SER A 269 6.58 17.85 -9.05
C SER A 269 7.40 18.67 -10.05
N GLU A 270 8.60 18.21 -10.40
CA GLU A 270 9.48 18.91 -11.35
C GLU A 270 9.18 18.52 -12.81
N ASP A 271 8.78 17.27 -13.04
CA ASP A 271 8.47 16.72 -14.36
C ASP A 271 7.41 15.63 -14.25
N SER A 272 6.19 15.94 -14.68
CA SER A 272 5.05 15.01 -14.60
C SER A 272 5.21 13.75 -15.46
N SER A 273 6.19 13.73 -16.39
CA SER A 273 6.53 12.54 -17.16
C SER A 273 7.35 11.51 -16.36
N VAL A 274 7.98 11.95 -15.28
CA VAL A 274 8.71 11.10 -14.33
C VAL A 274 7.76 10.71 -13.21
N GLN A 275 7.69 9.41 -12.92
CA GLN A 275 6.87 8.88 -11.83
C GLN A 275 7.70 7.91 -11.01
N HIS A 276 7.47 7.89 -9.70
CA HIS A 276 8.06 6.90 -8.81
C HIS A 276 6.97 6.19 -8.03
N LEU A 277 7.21 4.91 -7.74
CA LEU A 277 6.41 4.15 -6.80
C LEU A 277 6.85 4.51 -5.39
N TYR A 278 5.90 4.88 -4.53
CA TYR A 278 6.15 5.21 -3.14
C TYR A 278 5.45 4.22 -2.22
N ARG A 279 6.13 3.92 -1.12
CA ARG A 279 5.53 3.30 0.08
C ARG A 279 5.26 4.39 1.10
N VAL A 280 4.02 4.54 1.49
CA VAL A 280 3.55 5.51 2.49
C VAL A 280 3.06 4.74 3.70
N GLU A 281 3.64 4.98 4.87
CA GLU A 281 3.23 4.34 6.13
C GLU A 281 2.70 5.39 7.09
N ARG A 282 1.51 5.17 7.64
CA ARG A 282 0.95 6.02 8.70
C ARG A 282 1.64 5.69 10.02
N CYS A 283 2.34 6.66 10.59
CA CYS A 283 3.08 6.52 11.83
C CYS A 283 2.32 7.04 13.06
N SER A 284 1.23 7.80 12.85
CA SER A 284 0.41 8.30 13.96
C SER A 284 -0.34 7.17 14.64
N GLU A 285 -0.37 7.18 15.98
CA GLU A 285 -1.18 6.25 16.79
C GLU A 285 -2.67 6.62 16.81
N THR A 286 -3.00 7.88 16.48
CA THR A 286 -4.37 8.40 16.49
C THR A 286 -4.99 8.39 15.10
N ASN A 287 -6.32 8.28 15.08
CA ASN A 287 -7.16 8.40 13.88
C ASN A 287 -7.40 9.86 13.46
N ASP A 288 -6.78 10.85 14.10
CA ASP A 288 -7.02 12.26 13.77
C ASP A 288 -6.37 12.68 12.44
N ASP A 289 -6.76 13.85 11.95
CA ASP A 289 -6.36 14.40 10.66
C ASP A 289 -4.92 14.92 10.60
N SER A 290 -4.18 14.91 11.72
CA SER A 290 -2.81 15.44 11.81
C SER A 290 -1.75 14.50 11.19
N GLY A 291 -2.13 13.22 11.00
CA GLY A 291 -1.32 12.06 10.60
C GLY A 291 0.12 12.33 10.14
N GLU A 292 1.08 11.85 10.92
CA GLU A 292 2.48 11.73 10.47
C GLU A 292 2.63 10.53 9.53
N PHE A 293 3.22 10.76 8.36
CA PHE A 293 3.45 9.73 7.34
C PHE A 293 4.93 9.59 7.03
N ARG A 294 5.43 8.35 7.03
CA ARG A 294 6.74 8.02 6.49
C ARG A 294 6.60 7.65 5.02
N VAL A 295 7.26 8.39 4.14
CA VAL A 295 7.22 8.20 2.69
C VAL A 295 8.58 7.72 2.20
N THR A 296 8.61 6.55 1.56
CA THR A 296 9.82 5.95 1.00
C THR A 296 9.65 5.80 -0.51
N GLN A 297 10.57 6.37 -1.28
CA GLN A 297 10.64 6.13 -2.73
C GLN A 297 11.21 4.74 -3.00
N LEU A 298 10.55 3.95 -3.84
CA LEU A 298 10.94 2.58 -4.14
C LEU A 298 11.68 2.48 -5.48
N LEU A 299 10.99 2.77 -6.59
CA LEU A 299 11.56 2.68 -7.94
C LEU A 299 10.88 3.64 -8.91
N GLY A 300 11.55 3.96 -10.02
CA GLY A 300 10.96 4.68 -11.14
C GLY A 300 9.98 3.81 -11.91
N VAL A 301 8.83 4.36 -12.29
CA VAL A 301 7.72 3.61 -12.91
C VAL A 301 7.03 4.44 -13.99
N ARG A 302 6.10 3.80 -14.71
CA ARG A 302 5.17 4.48 -15.61
C ARG A 302 3.79 3.84 -15.51
N TYR A 303 2.86 4.57 -14.94
CA TYR A 303 1.44 4.22 -14.80
C TYR A 303 0.57 5.16 -15.62
N VAL A 304 -0.64 4.68 -15.91
CA VAL A 304 -1.73 5.53 -16.39
C VAL A 304 -2.09 6.57 -15.31
N PRO A 305 -2.54 7.78 -15.67
CA PRO A 305 -2.88 8.82 -14.69
C PRO A 305 -4.08 8.45 -13.81
N LEU A 306 -4.03 8.81 -12.54
CA LEU A 306 -5.19 8.78 -11.64
C LEU A 306 -6.09 9.98 -11.96
N VAL A 307 -7.08 9.75 -12.80
CA VAL A 307 -7.94 10.83 -13.32
C VAL A 307 -8.94 11.33 -12.27
N GLN A 308 -9.27 12.61 -12.38
CA GLN A 308 -10.43 13.20 -11.69
C GLN A 308 -11.71 12.93 -12.51
N PRO A 309 -12.88 12.85 -11.88
CA PRO A 309 -14.14 12.86 -12.63
C PRO A 309 -14.24 14.14 -13.47
N PRO A 310 -14.87 14.08 -14.66
CA PRO A 310 -15.15 15.29 -15.41
C PRO A 310 -15.95 16.27 -14.54
N PRO A 311 -15.68 17.59 -14.63
CA PRO A 311 -16.46 18.58 -13.90
C PRO A 311 -17.94 18.45 -14.28
N SER A 312 -18.81 18.48 -13.27
CA SER A 312 -20.26 18.41 -13.39
C SER A 312 -20.86 19.62 -14.11
#